data_AF-T1C913-F1
#
_entry.id   AF-T1C913-F1
#
_cell.length_a   1.000
_cell.length_b   1.000
_cell.length_c   1.000
_cell.angle_alpha   90.00
_cell.angle_beta   90.00
_cell.angle_gamma   90.00
#
_symmetry.space_group_name_H-M   'P 1'
#
loop_
_entity.id
_entity.type
_entity.pdbx_description
1 polymer ?
#
loop_
_entity_poly.entity_id
_entity_poly.type
_entity_poly.pdbx_seq_one_letter_code
_entity_poly.pdbx_strand_id
1 'polypeptide(L)'
;RDAESRRACIAKAVSDLSNLNERLASNKTRIKTIVAVEKAARTIIGNARAVRWIDFEVTETTNERYRQDKRGRPSNKTRYRKLTQIVHRVSFKVREDVVAADACSDGCFPLVTNQKDLTGAEVLVAYKYQPNLERRHSQLKGVQLVAPVFLKDPARIEGLLCCHFIALVVQALIEREIRNAMADHSLKELSLYPEDRACKAPSAARILEIFNGATRDYLYDKNGEIVQIFYPKLSKLQLQVLDLLGISPNRFK
;
A
#
# COMPACT_ATOMS: atom_id res chain seq x y z
N ARG A 1 -11.46 -1.92 6.41
CA ARG A 1 -11.27 -1.08 5.21
C ARG A 1 -12.38 -1.27 4.17
N ASP A 2 -12.57 -2.45 3.57
CA ASP A 2 -13.59 -2.64 2.52
C ASP A 2 -15.02 -2.48 3.05
N ALA A 3 -15.34 -3.17 4.15
CA ALA A 3 -16.63 -3.03 4.84
C ALA A 3 -16.94 -1.58 5.24
N GLU A 4 -15.95 -0.87 5.78
CA GLU A 4 -16.09 0.53 6.20
C GLU A 4 -16.29 1.46 5.01
N SER A 5 -15.55 1.25 3.92
CA SER A 5 -15.72 2.01 2.68
C SER A 5 -17.11 1.81 2.10
N ARG A 6 -17.61 0.57 2.04
CA ARG A 6 -18.96 0.26 1.57
C ARG A 6 -20.03 0.92 2.45
N ARG A 7 -19.92 0.81 3.78
CA ARG A 7 -20.83 1.48 4.73
C ARG A 7 -20.82 3.00 4.57
N ALA A 8 -19.66 3.61 4.39
CA ALA A 8 -19.53 5.05 4.20
C ALA A 8 -20.19 5.52 2.89
N CYS A 9 -20.01 4.77 1.79
CA CYS A 9 -20.68 5.04 0.51
C CYS A 9 -22.21 4.99 0.63
N ILE A 10 -22.74 3.94 1.27
CA ILE A 10 -24.18 3.77 1.48
C ILE A 10 -24.73 4.89 2.37
N ALA A 11 -24.09 5.16 3.51
CA ALA A 11 -24.53 6.19 4.45
C ALA A 11 -24.56 7.59 3.79
N LYS A 12 -23.54 7.92 3.00
CA LYS A 12 -23.50 9.17 2.24
C LYS A 12 -24.65 9.28 1.24
N ALA A 13 -24.88 8.24 0.45
CA ALA A 13 -25.98 8.23 -0.52
C ALA A 13 -27.36 8.34 0.15
N VAL A 14 -27.59 7.65 1.26
CA VAL A 14 -28.83 7.74 2.04
C VAL A 14 -29.06 9.16 2.58
N SER A 15 -28.01 9.78 3.14
CA SER A 15 -28.05 11.16 3.61
C SER A 15 -28.38 12.13 2.47
N ASP A 16 -27.69 12.01 1.33
CA ASP A 16 -27.86 12.92 0.20
C ASP A 16 -29.24 12.74 -0.48
N LEU A 17 -29.78 11.52 -0.56
CA LEU A 17 -31.14 11.26 -1.04
C LEU A 17 -32.21 11.81 -0.08
N SER A 18 -31.95 11.76 1.22
CA SER A 18 -32.83 12.38 2.23
C SER A 18 -32.86 13.90 2.07
N ASN A 19 -31.68 14.52 1.90
CA ASN A 19 -31.56 15.95 1.59
C ASN A 19 -32.25 16.33 0.26
N LEU A 20 -32.20 15.45 -0.75
CA LEU A 20 -32.93 15.65 -2.00
C LEU A 20 -34.45 15.67 -1.74
N ASN A 21 -34.97 14.73 -0.94
CA ASN A 21 -36.39 14.70 -0.57
C ASN A 21 -36.85 15.96 0.17
N GLU A 22 -36.04 16.49 1.10
CA GLU A 22 -36.33 17.76 1.78
C GLU A 22 -36.42 18.93 0.79
N ARG A 23 -35.50 18.97 -0.19
CA ARG A 23 -35.49 19.99 -1.24
C ARG A 23 -36.71 19.86 -2.17
N LEU A 24 -37.12 18.64 -2.51
CA LEU A 24 -38.29 18.37 -3.36
C LEU A 24 -39.60 18.71 -2.65
N ALA A 25 -39.67 18.51 -1.33
CA ALA A 25 -40.82 18.89 -0.51
C ALA A 25 -40.99 20.42 -0.38
N SER A 26 -39.93 21.20 -0.63
CA SER A 26 -39.97 22.66 -0.54
C SER A 26 -40.80 23.29 -1.67
N ASN A 27 -41.67 24.24 -1.32
CA ASN A 27 -42.42 25.05 -2.30
C ASN A 27 -41.51 25.87 -3.25
N LYS A 28 -40.22 26.03 -2.92
CA LYS A 28 -39.24 26.75 -3.75
C LYS A 28 -38.41 25.82 -4.64
N THR A 29 -38.77 24.53 -4.73
CA THR A 29 -38.03 23.58 -5.57
C THR A 29 -37.98 24.02 -7.03
N ARG A 30 -36.78 23.92 -7.62
CA ARG A 30 -36.54 24.15 -9.05
C ARG A 30 -36.69 22.88 -9.88
N ILE A 31 -36.76 21.71 -9.23
CA ILE A 31 -36.88 20.41 -9.88
C ILE A 31 -38.36 20.02 -9.88
N LYS A 32 -38.99 20.05 -11.06
CA LYS A 32 -40.45 19.89 -11.20
C LYS A 32 -40.88 18.70 -12.04
N THR A 33 -39.96 18.04 -12.72
CA THR A 33 -40.25 16.90 -13.61
C THR A 33 -39.65 15.62 -13.05
N ILE A 34 -40.35 14.49 -13.24
CA ILE A 34 -39.87 13.16 -12.83
C ILE A 34 -38.46 12.89 -13.37
N VAL A 35 -38.24 13.14 -14.67
CA VAL A 35 -36.95 12.94 -15.33
C VAL A 35 -35.81 13.72 -14.66
N ALA A 36 -36.08 14.96 -14.22
CA ALA A 36 -35.06 15.76 -13.53
C ALA A 36 -34.78 15.24 -12.12
N VAL A 37 -35.80 14.71 -11.43
CA VAL A 37 -35.65 14.06 -10.12
C VAL A 37 -34.86 12.76 -10.25
N GLU A 38 -35.19 11.90 -11.21
CA GLU A 38 -34.45 10.67 -11.48
C GLU A 38 -32.99 10.95 -11.81
N LYS A 39 -32.73 11.95 -12.66
CA LYS A 39 -31.36 12.36 -12.98
C LYS A 39 -30.61 12.82 -11.73
N ALA A 40 -31.25 13.60 -10.85
CA ALA A 40 -30.67 14.05 -9.60
C ALA A 40 -30.35 12.87 -8.66
N ALA A 41 -31.30 11.94 -8.49
CA ALA A 41 -31.12 10.73 -7.67
C ALA A 41 -29.99 9.83 -8.21
N ARG A 42 -29.94 9.57 -9.52
CA ARG A 42 -28.83 8.82 -10.17
C ARG A 42 -27.49 9.49 -9.94
N THR A 43 -27.43 10.82 -10.06
CA THR A 43 -26.20 11.58 -9.84
C THR A 43 -25.71 11.46 -8.40
N ILE A 44 -26.62 11.54 -7.43
CA ILE A 44 -26.30 11.39 -6.00
C ILE A 44 -25.70 10.00 -5.72
N ILE A 45 -26.39 8.95 -6.16
CA ILE A 45 -25.95 7.57 -5.91
C ILE A 45 -24.63 7.28 -6.64
N GLY A 46 -24.46 7.82 -7.86
CA GLY A 46 -23.20 7.74 -8.62
C GLY A 46 -22.03 8.42 -7.92
N ASN A 47 -22.21 9.66 -7.44
CA ASN A 47 -21.19 10.43 -6.73
C ASN A 47 -20.78 9.79 -5.39
N ALA A 48 -21.74 9.16 -4.71
CA ALA A 48 -21.49 8.38 -3.51
C ALA A 48 -20.91 6.98 -3.79
N ARG A 49 -20.79 6.59 -5.07
CA ARG A 49 -20.37 5.25 -5.54
C ARG A 49 -21.25 4.12 -4.99
N ALA A 50 -22.53 4.39 -4.74
CA ALA A 50 -23.46 3.47 -4.11
C ALA A 50 -24.44 2.80 -5.08
N VAL A 51 -24.22 2.91 -6.40
CA VAL A 51 -25.12 2.39 -7.46
C VAL A 51 -25.38 0.90 -7.30
N ARG A 52 -24.36 0.15 -6.87
CA ARG A 52 -24.46 -1.29 -6.63
C ARG A 52 -25.29 -1.68 -5.41
N TRP A 53 -25.51 -0.77 -4.46
CA TRP A 53 -26.12 -1.11 -3.17
C TRP A 53 -27.45 -0.40 -2.92
N ILE A 54 -27.83 0.60 -3.71
CA ILE A 54 -29.07 1.37 -3.51
C ILE A 54 -29.90 1.37 -4.78
N ASP A 55 -31.15 0.93 -4.63
CA ASP A 55 -32.20 1.13 -5.62
C ASP A 55 -33.10 2.29 -5.18
N PHE A 56 -33.73 2.94 -6.15
CA PHE A 56 -34.68 4.02 -5.88
C PHE A 56 -35.81 4.03 -6.90
N GLU A 57 -36.93 4.60 -6.47
CA GLU A 57 -38.14 4.83 -7.26
C GLU A 57 -38.62 6.26 -7.01
N VAL A 58 -39.11 6.93 -8.05
CA VAL A 58 -39.64 8.29 -7.96
C VAL A 58 -41.16 8.25 -8.03
N THR A 59 -41.80 8.74 -6.98
CA THR A 59 -43.27 8.84 -6.89
C THR A 59 -43.70 10.29 -7.00
N GLU A 60 -44.82 10.53 -7.69
CA GLU A 60 -45.44 11.85 -7.83
C GLU A 60 -46.72 11.93 -6.98
N THR A 61 -46.90 13.04 -6.25
CA THR A 61 -48.13 13.30 -5.49
C THR A 61 -48.64 14.69 -5.81
N THR A 62 -49.94 14.77 -6.10
CA THR A 62 -50.62 16.03 -6.37
C THR A 62 -51.22 16.57 -5.08
N ASN A 63 -50.73 17.72 -4.62
CA ASN A 63 -51.28 18.44 -3.48
C ASN A 63 -52.18 19.59 -3.95
N GLU A 64 -53.38 19.66 -3.38
CA GLU A 64 -54.34 20.71 -3.67
C GLU A 64 -54.35 21.73 -2.54
N ARG A 65 -54.10 23.00 -2.87
CA ARG A 65 -54.24 24.12 -1.93
C ARG A 65 -55.30 25.08 -2.42
N TYR A 66 -56.11 25.59 -1.51
CA TYR A 66 -57.10 26.61 -1.81
C TYR A 66 -56.60 27.96 -1.30
N ARG A 67 -56.58 28.96 -2.16
CA ARG A 67 -56.23 30.34 -1.79
C ARG A 67 -57.36 31.28 -2.15
N GLN A 68 -57.67 32.21 -1.25
CA GLN A 68 -58.66 33.25 -1.50
C GLN A 68 -58.25 34.12 -2.70
N ASP A 69 -59.20 34.38 -3.59
CA ASP A 69 -58.93 35.09 -4.85
C ASP A 69 -58.64 36.60 -4.64
N LYS A 70 -59.20 37.19 -3.57
CA LYS A 70 -59.01 38.60 -3.21
C LYS A 70 -58.50 38.75 -1.78
N ARG A 71 -57.71 39.80 -1.51
CA ARG A 71 -57.28 40.19 -0.15
C ARG A 71 -58.50 40.67 0.66
N GLY A 72 -58.70 40.14 1.87
CA GLY A 72 -59.75 40.57 2.80
C GLY A 72 -60.26 39.43 3.69
N ARG A 73 -61.01 39.75 4.76
CA ARG A 73 -61.58 38.75 5.68
C ARG A 73 -62.61 37.87 4.94
N PRO A 74 -62.64 36.54 5.15
CA PRO A 74 -63.58 35.65 4.45
C PRO A 74 -65.04 36.04 4.73
N SER A 75 -65.85 36.14 3.67
CA SER A 75 -67.32 36.27 3.69
C SER A 75 -67.99 35.13 2.91
N ASN A 76 -69.31 34.95 3.05
CA ASN A 76 -70.07 33.91 2.32
C ASN A 76 -69.99 34.00 0.79
N LYS A 77 -69.54 35.12 0.20
CA LYS A 77 -69.35 35.30 -1.25
C LYS A 77 -67.89 35.12 -1.71
N THR A 78 -67.03 34.59 -0.84
CA THR A 78 -65.59 34.49 -1.11
C THR A 78 -65.29 33.34 -2.05
N ARG A 79 -64.76 33.66 -3.24
CA ARG A 79 -64.26 32.66 -4.20
C ARG A 79 -62.85 32.22 -3.81
N TYR A 80 -62.63 30.91 -3.80
CA TYR A 80 -61.33 30.29 -3.60
C TYR A 80 -60.79 29.76 -4.93
N ARG A 81 -59.51 30.03 -5.21
CA ARG A 81 -58.79 29.47 -6.35
C ARG A 81 -58.07 28.19 -5.90
N LYS A 82 -58.28 27.11 -6.64
CA LYS A 82 -57.54 25.85 -6.50
C LYS A 82 -56.13 26.02 -7.11
N LEU A 83 -55.12 25.76 -6.30
CA LEU A 83 -53.70 25.74 -6.68
C LEU A 83 -53.25 24.28 -6.59
N THR A 84 -52.98 23.68 -7.73
CA THR A 84 -52.45 22.32 -7.83
C THR A 84 -50.93 22.38 -7.79
N GLN A 85 -50.32 21.69 -6.83
CA GLN A 85 -48.87 21.59 -6.69
C GLN A 85 -48.46 20.13 -6.79
N ILE A 86 -47.67 19.80 -7.80
CA ILE A 86 -47.03 18.51 -7.95
C ILE A 86 -45.80 18.46 -7.05
N VAL A 87 -45.71 17.43 -6.22
CA VAL A 87 -44.55 17.16 -5.35
C VAL A 87 -44.00 15.77 -5.71
N HIS A 88 -42.70 15.71 -5.94
CA HIS A 88 -41.98 14.46 -6.21
C HIS A 88 -41.31 13.96 -4.94
N ARG A 89 -41.23 12.64 -4.78
CA ARG A 89 -40.50 11.99 -3.70
C ARG A 89 -39.69 10.84 -4.24
N VAL A 90 -38.46 10.69 -3.77
CA VAL A 90 -37.59 9.56 -4.06
C VAL A 90 -37.69 8.57 -2.90
N SER A 91 -38.30 7.43 -3.15
CA SER A 91 -38.25 6.27 -2.25
C SER A 91 -36.99 5.47 -2.61
N PHE A 92 -36.21 5.05 -1.62
CA PHE A 92 -34.99 4.29 -1.85
C PHE A 92 -34.88 3.12 -0.89
N LYS A 93 -34.20 2.06 -1.33
CA LYS A 93 -33.96 0.85 -0.55
C LYS A 93 -32.51 0.40 -0.71
N VAL A 94 -31.90 0.02 0.40
CA VAL A 94 -30.59 -0.65 0.37
C VAL A 94 -30.80 -2.12 -0.01
N ARG A 95 -30.04 -2.59 -1.00
CA ARG A 95 -29.99 -3.99 -1.43
C ARG A 95 -29.12 -4.80 -0.47
N GLU A 96 -29.70 -5.14 0.69
CA GLU A 96 -28.99 -5.85 1.76
C GLU A 96 -28.44 -7.21 1.30
N ASP A 97 -29.10 -7.88 0.36
CA ASP A 97 -28.64 -9.11 -0.29
C ASP A 97 -27.32 -8.91 -1.04
N VAL A 98 -27.21 -7.84 -1.83
CA VAL A 98 -25.99 -7.50 -2.57
C VAL A 98 -24.87 -7.04 -1.62
N VAL A 99 -25.24 -6.27 -0.59
CA VAL A 99 -24.28 -5.83 0.44
C VAL A 99 -23.70 -7.03 1.19
N ALA A 100 -24.53 -8.03 1.53
CA ALA A 100 -24.08 -9.25 2.17
C ALA A 100 -23.19 -10.10 1.25
N ALA A 101 -23.57 -10.26 -0.02
CA ALA A 101 -22.76 -10.99 -1.01
C ALA A 101 -21.38 -10.37 -1.21
N ASP A 102 -21.30 -9.03 -1.35
CA ASP A 102 -20.02 -8.33 -1.47
C ASP A 102 -19.20 -8.43 -0.17
N ALA A 103 -19.87 -8.41 1.00
CA ALA A 103 -19.20 -8.57 2.29
C ALA A 103 -18.49 -9.92 2.44
N CYS A 104 -18.98 -10.98 1.80
CA CYS A 104 -18.30 -12.29 1.78
C CYS A 104 -16.94 -12.25 1.07
N SER A 105 -16.71 -11.25 0.23
CA SER A 105 -15.44 -11.05 -0.49
C SER A 105 -14.53 -9.98 0.14
N ASP A 106 -14.95 -9.37 1.26
CA ASP A 106 -14.15 -8.36 1.95
C ASP A 106 -12.83 -8.98 2.43
N GLY A 107 -11.72 -8.29 2.19
CA GLY A 107 -10.40 -8.81 2.56
C GLY A 107 -9.90 -9.96 1.67
N CYS A 108 -10.59 -10.30 0.58
CA CYS A 108 -10.00 -11.11 -0.46
C CYS A 108 -8.77 -10.42 -1.06
N PHE A 109 -7.71 -11.19 -1.30
CA PHE A 109 -6.46 -10.70 -1.86
C PHE A 109 -6.35 -11.16 -3.33
N PRO A 110 -6.82 -10.36 -4.30
CA PRO A 110 -6.84 -10.79 -5.69
C PRO A 110 -5.42 -10.90 -6.23
N LEU A 111 -5.08 -12.06 -6.76
CA LEU A 111 -3.83 -12.32 -7.45
C LEU A 111 -4.14 -12.60 -8.93
N VAL A 112 -3.44 -11.90 -9.82
CA VAL A 112 -3.52 -12.11 -11.26
C VAL A 112 -2.21 -12.73 -11.70
N THR A 113 -2.26 -13.89 -12.34
CA THR A 113 -1.08 -14.62 -12.81
C THR A 113 -1.30 -15.16 -14.22
N ASN A 114 -0.23 -15.26 -14.99
CA ASN A 114 -0.21 -15.98 -16.27
C ASN A 114 0.13 -17.47 -16.11
N GLN A 115 0.46 -17.91 -14.90
CA GLN A 115 0.76 -19.31 -14.59
C GLN A 115 -0.54 -20.10 -14.47
N LYS A 116 -0.69 -21.12 -15.31
CA LYS A 116 -1.91 -21.96 -15.36
C LYS A 116 -1.80 -23.22 -14.50
N ASP A 117 -0.57 -23.65 -14.22
CA ASP A 117 -0.32 -24.93 -13.56
C ASP A 117 -0.15 -24.80 -12.03
N LEU A 118 -0.18 -23.56 -11.50
CA LEU A 118 -0.07 -23.31 -10.07
C LEU A 118 -1.44 -23.26 -9.40
N THR A 119 -1.54 -23.92 -8.25
CA THR A 119 -2.67 -23.76 -7.34
C THR A 119 -2.71 -22.35 -6.76
N GLY A 120 -3.88 -21.90 -6.30
CA GLY A 120 -4.01 -20.57 -5.66
C GLY A 120 -3.09 -20.38 -4.45
N ALA A 121 -2.81 -21.45 -3.70
CA ALA A 121 -1.86 -21.43 -2.59
C ALA A 121 -0.41 -21.22 -3.06
N GLU A 122 0.01 -21.89 -4.13
CA GLU A 122 1.35 -21.72 -4.70
C GLU A 122 1.54 -20.33 -5.31
N VAL A 123 0.52 -19.80 -5.98
CA VAL A 123 0.52 -18.41 -6.47
C VAL A 123 0.68 -17.42 -5.32
N LEU A 124 -0.03 -17.64 -4.20
CA LEU A 124 0.11 -16.80 -3.01
C LEU A 124 1.50 -16.91 -2.38
N VAL A 125 2.08 -18.11 -2.30
CA VAL A 125 3.44 -18.31 -1.78
C VAL A 125 4.47 -17.61 -2.66
N ALA A 126 4.36 -17.75 -3.99
CA ALA A 126 5.24 -17.09 -4.95
C ALA A 126 5.13 -15.56 -4.84
N TYR A 127 3.92 -15.02 -4.74
CA TYR A 127 3.71 -13.59 -4.50
C TYR A 127 4.29 -13.14 -3.16
N LYS A 128 4.09 -13.93 -2.09
CA LYS A 128 4.67 -13.66 -0.76
C LYS A 128 6.20 -13.83 -0.69
N TYR A 129 6.86 -14.21 -1.78
CA TYR A 129 8.33 -14.19 -1.87
C TYR A 129 8.88 -12.78 -2.14
N GLN A 130 8.03 -11.85 -2.59
CA GLN A 130 8.35 -10.45 -2.88
C GLN A 130 8.88 -9.60 -1.69
N PRO A 131 8.56 -9.86 -0.40
CA PRO A 131 9.20 -9.24 0.77
C PRO A 131 10.73 -9.24 0.80
N ASN A 132 11.39 -10.17 0.08
CA ASN A 132 12.84 -10.09 -0.09
C ASN A 132 13.28 -8.78 -0.75
N LEU A 133 12.47 -8.21 -1.64
CA LEU A 133 12.72 -6.92 -2.29
C LEU A 133 12.62 -5.75 -1.30
N GLU A 134 11.64 -5.76 -0.39
CA GLU A 134 11.50 -4.70 0.63
C GLU A 134 12.72 -4.65 1.55
N ARG A 135 13.24 -5.83 1.93
CA ARG A 135 14.49 -5.92 2.69
C ARG A 135 15.67 -5.35 1.90
N ARG A 136 15.77 -5.60 0.58
CA ARG A 136 16.81 -5.01 -0.27
C ARG A 136 16.68 -3.48 -0.35
N HIS A 137 15.47 -2.94 -0.46
CA HIS A 137 15.26 -1.49 -0.40
C HIS A 137 15.66 -0.88 0.94
N SER A 138 15.40 -1.57 2.05
CA SER A 138 15.87 -1.15 3.38
C SER A 138 17.40 -1.16 3.47
N GLN A 139 18.07 -2.21 2.96
CA GLN A 139 19.53 -2.29 2.91
C GLN A 139 20.15 -1.18 2.06
N LEU A 140 19.55 -0.90 0.90
CA LEU A 140 20.01 0.14 -0.01
C LEU A 140 19.99 1.53 0.65
N LYS A 141 18.92 1.84 1.39
CA LYS A 141 18.76 3.13 2.07
C LYS A 141 19.55 3.22 3.38
N GLY A 142 19.63 2.14 4.14
CA GLY A 142 20.23 2.14 5.48
C GLY A 142 21.72 1.76 5.48
N VAL A 143 22.04 0.56 5.00
CA VAL A 143 23.41 0.03 5.04
C VAL A 143 24.29 0.69 4.00
N GLN A 144 23.77 0.82 2.77
CA GLN A 144 24.54 1.42 1.68
C GLN A 144 24.43 2.94 1.61
N LEU A 145 23.53 3.54 2.39
CA LEU A 145 23.33 4.99 2.48
C LEU A 145 23.17 5.65 1.09
N VAL A 146 22.46 4.98 0.16
CA VAL A 146 22.25 5.52 -1.20
C VAL A 146 21.58 6.89 -1.18
N ALA A 147 20.88 7.22 -0.09
CA ALA A 147 20.21 8.48 0.12
C ALA A 147 20.68 9.11 1.45
N PRO A 148 20.93 10.42 1.48
CA PRO A 148 20.77 11.39 0.38
C PRO A 148 21.87 11.30 -0.69
N VAL A 149 21.51 11.63 -1.94
CA VAL A 149 22.45 11.70 -3.08
C VAL A 149 22.99 13.14 -3.20
N PHE A 150 24.32 13.29 -3.16
CA PHE A 150 24.98 14.60 -3.26
C PHE A 150 25.49 14.94 -4.67
N LEU A 151 25.25 14.07 -5.64
CA LEU A 151 25.60 14.28 -7.05
C LEU A 151 24.52 15.11 -7.76
N LYS A 152 24.93 16.01 -8.66
CA LYS A 152 24.04 16.88 -9.44
C LYS A 152 23.79 16.41 -10.87
N ASP A 153 24.74 15.67 -11.44
CA ASP A 153 24.68 15.19 -12.82
C ASP A 153 23.89 13.87 -12.91
N PRO A 154 22.82 13.78 -13.73
CA PRO A 154 22.00 12.58 -13.83
C PRO A 154 22.77 11.31 -14.21
N ALA A 155 23.72 11.40 -15.14
CA ALA A 155 24.50 10.23 -15.56
C ALA A 155 25.40 9.71 -14.42
N ARG A 156 25.99 10.61 -13.62
CA ARG A 156 26.73 10.23 -12.41
C ARG A 156 25.83 9.62 -11.33
N ILE A 157 24.61 10.13 -11.17
CA ILE A 157 23.62 9.56 -10.24
C ILE A 157 23.27 8.12 -10.66
N GLU A 158 22.98 7.91 -11.94
CA GLU A 158 22.70 6.58 -12.49
C GLU A 158 23.88 5.62 -12.33
N GLY A 159 25.10 6.09 -12.62
CA GLY A 159 26.32 5.31 -12.42
C GLY A 159 26.52 4.90 -10.96
N LEU A 160 26.31 5.82 -10.02
CA LEU A 160 26.41 5.51 -8.59
C LEU A 160 25.33 4.50 -8.15
N LEU A 161 24.09 4.67 -8.61
CA LEU A 161 23.01 3.71 -8.34
C LEU A 161 23.32 2.31 -8.88
N CYS A 162 23.94 2.21 -10.07
CA CYS A 162 24.40 0.94 -10.62
C CYS A 162 25.44 0.27 -9.71
N CYS A 163 26.44 1.01 -9.22
CA CYS A 163 27.43 0.49 -8.27
C CYS A 163 26.78 -0.03 -6.98
N HIS A 164 25.82 0.72 -6.42
CA HIS A 164 25.05 0.27 -5.25
C HIS A 164 24.25 -1.00 -5.53
N PHE A 165 23.63 -1.09 -6.70
CA PHE A 165 22.90 -2.30 -7.11
C PHE A 165 23.83 -3.51 -7.21
N ILE A 166 25.02 -3.37 -7.82
CA ILE A 166 26.02 -4.44 -7.87
C ILE A 166 26.43 -4.85 -6.45
N ALA A 167 26.68 -3.87 -5.56
CA ALA A 167 26.99 -4.16 -4.16
C ALA A 167 25.86 -4.91 -3.45
N LEU A 168 24.59 -4.61 -3.72
CA LEU A 168 23.45 -5.37 -3.17
C LEU A 168 23.45 -6.82 -3.64
N VAL A 169 23.77 -7.06 -4.92
CA VAL A 169 23.85 -8.41 -5.48
C VAL A 169 25.00 -9.19 -4.81
N VAL A 170 26.17 -8.57 -4.65
CA VAL A 170 27.31 -9.18 -3.94
C VAL A 170 26.93 -9.50 -2.49
N GLN A 171 26.27 -8.58 -1.78
CA GLN A 171 25.76 -8.83 -0.42
C GLN A 171 24.78 -10.02 -0.39
N ALA A 172 23.88 -10.13 -1.36
CA ALA A 172 22.96 -11.24 -1.46
C ALA A 172 23.67 -12.59 -1.68
N LEU A 173 24.73 -12.59 -2.49
CA LEU A 173 25.54 -13.78 -2.73
C LEU A 173 26.33 -14.20 -1.47
N ILE A 174 26.95 -13.27 -0.75
CA ILE A 174 27.62 -13.54 0.53
C ILE A 174 26.63 -14.14 1.54
N GLU A 175 25.44 -13.55 1.67
CA GLU A 175 24.38 -14.05 2.55
C GLU A 175 23.91 -15.45 2.16
N ARG A 176 23.79 -15.72 0.86
CA ARG A 176 23.38 -17.04 0.36
C ARG A 176 24.45 -18.08 0.66
N GLU A 177 25.70 -17.78 0.33
CA GLU A 177 26.82 -18.70 0.46
C GLU A 177 27.02 -19.13 1.91
N ILE A 178 27.12 -18.18 2.83
CA ILE A 178 27.35 -18.49 4.24
C ILE A 178 26.18 -19.27 4.85
N ARG A 179 24.93 -18.98 4.45
CA ARG A 179 23.75 -19.68 4.99
C ARG A 179 23.63 -21.09 4.44
N ASN A 180 24.00 -21.30 3.18
CA ASN A 180 24.08 -22.64 2.59
C ASN A 180 25.18 -23.45 3.29
N ALA A 181 26.39 -22.88 3.40
CA ALA A 181 27.50 -23.54 4.10
C ALA A 181 27.15 -23.86 5.57
N MET A 182 26.47 -22.95 6.27
CA MET A 182 25.96 -23.23 7.62
C MET A 182 24.97 -24.41 7.64
N ALA A 183 24.05 -24.49 6.68
CA ALA A 183 23.12 -25.62 6.58
C ALA A 183 23.84 -26.93 6.28
N ASP A 184 24.78 -26.92 5.34
CA ASP A 184 25.58 -28.09 4.94
C ASP A 184 26.44 -28.62 6.11
N HIS A 185 27.00 -27.72 6.92
CA HIS A 185 27.75 -28.06 8.13
C HIS A 185 26.88 -28.27 9.37
N SER A 186 25.54 -28.23 9.25
CA SER A 186 24.61 -28.32 10.39
C SER A 186 24.85 -27.29 11.50
N LEU A 187 25.45 -26.14 11.16
CA LEU A 187 25.71 -25.01 12.04
C LEU A 187 24.44 -24.15 12.17
N LYS A 188 23.85 -24.14 13.36
CA LYS A 188 22.61 -23.40 13.62
C LYS A 188 22.81 -21.90 13.82
N GLU A 189 23.99 -21.51 14.29
CA GLU A 189 24.27 -20.12 14.66
C GLU A 189 25.76 -19.79 14.59
N LEU A 190 26.05 -18.51 14.35
CA LEU A 190 27.37 -17.91 14.46
C LEU A 190 27.35 -16.79 15.50
N SER A 191 28.40 -16.69 16.31
CA SER A 191 28.58 -15.60 17.28
C SER A 191 29.01 -14.30 16.60
N LEU A 192 28.10 -13.67 15.83
CA LEU A 192 28.37 -12.48 15.02
C LEU A 192 27.94 -11.16 15.67
N TYR A 193 27.10 -11.22 16.69
CA TYR A 193 26.60 -10.02 17.37
C TYR A 193 27.51 -9.63 18.54
N PRO A 194 27.45 -8.37 19.02
CA PRO A 194 28.12 -7.96 20.24
C PRO A 194 27.83 -8.94 21.38
N GLU A 195 28.82 -9.17 22.25
CA GLU A 195 28.76 -10.15 23.34
C GLU A 195 28.63 -11.61 22.86
N ASP A 196 29.21 -11.94 21.69
CA ASP A 196 29.23 -13.28 21.09
C ASP A 196 27.83 -13.91 20.88
N ARG A 197 26.81 -13.04 20.77
CA ARG A 197 25.43 -13.47 20.62
C ARG A 197 25.21 -14.22 19.31
N ALA A 198 24.44 -15.30 19.41
CA ALA A 198 24.08 -16.18 18.32
C ALA A 198 23.30 -15.47 17.20
N CYS A 199 23.72 -15.71 15.96
CA CYS A 199 23.09 -15.25 14.73
C CYS A 199 22.72 -16.46 13.84
N LYS A 200 21.42 -16.67 13.62
CA LYS A 200 20.90 -17.78 12.81
C LYS A 200 20.90 -17.51 11.31
N ALA A 201 20.86 -16.24 10.92
CA ALA A 201 20.81 -15.81 9.53
C ALA A 201 21.72 -14.59 9.33
N PRO A 202 23.05 -14.82 9.18
CA PRO A 202 24.02 -13.75 8.99
C PRO A 202 23.64 -12.81 7.84
N SER A 203 23.82 -11.50 8.03
CA SER A 203 23.72 -10.50 6.97
C SER A 203 25.10 -10.12 6.45
N ALA A 204 25.20 -9.75 5.18
CA ALA A 204 26.49 -9.38 4.60
C ALA A 204 27.15 -8.21 5.32
N ALA A 205 26.37 -7.21 5.73
CA ALA A 205 26.88 -6.08 6.52
C ALA A 205 27.58 -6.54 7.80
N ARG A 206 26.97 -7.44 8.57
CA ARG A 206 27.56 -7.94 9.83
C ARG A 206 28.78 -8.82 9.58
N ILE A 207 28.75 -9.63 8.53
CA ILE A 207 29.90 -10.42 8.09
C ILE A 207 31.08 -9.50 7.73
N LEU A 208 30.84 -8.40 7.03
CA LEU A 208 31.91 -7.46 6.66
C LEU A 208 32.40 -6.66 7.88
N GLU A 209 31.49 -6.28 8.79
CA GLU A 209 31.84 -5.54 10.01
C GLU A 209 32.80 -6.31 10.93
N ILE A 210 32.71 -7.64 11.03
CA ILE A 210 33.67 -8.39 11.86
C ILE A 210 35.10 -8.32 11.32
N PHE A 211 35.31 -7.98 10.05
CA PHE A 211 36.62 -7.72 9.46
C PHE A 211 37.03 -6.24 9.55
N ASN A 212 36.18 -5.38 10.12
CA ASN A 212 36.54 -3.99 10.35
C ASN A 212 37.74 -3.92 11.31
N GLY A 213 38.83 -3.31 10.86
CA GLY A 213 40.11 -3.27 11.59
C GLY A 213 41.11 -4.35 11.19
N ALA A 214 40.77 -5.28 10.29
CA ALA A 214 41.78 -6.13 9.65
C ALA A 214 42.57 -5.26 8.64
N THR A 215 43.76 -4.81 9.04
CA THR A 215 44.64 -3.98 8.21
C THR A 215 45.82 -4.77 7.68
N ARG A 216 46.29 -4.37 6.49
CA ARG A 216 47.56 -4.80 5.91
C ARG A 216 48.43 -3.57 5.77
N ASP A 217 49.46 -3.47 6.61
CA ASP A 217 50.30 -2.28 6.68
C ASP A 217 51.59 -2.50 5.88
N TYR A 218 51.97 -1.49 5.10
CA TYR A 218 53.18 -1.51 4.27
C TYR A 218 54.17 -0.50 4.82
N LEU A 219 55.38 -0.95 5.13
CA LEU A 219 56.50 -0.10 5.50
C LEU A 219 57.33 0.20 4.26
N TYR A 220 57.45 1.47 3.92
CA TYR A 220 58.26 1.95 2.80
C TYR A 220 59.55 2.60 3.31
N ASP A 221 60.63 2.46 2.55
CA ASP A 221 61.86 3.19 2.80
C ASP A 221 61.79 4.64 2.26
N LYS A 222 62.92 5.37 2.36
CA LYS A 222 63.02 6.75 1.85
C LYS A 222 62.95 6.84 0.32
N ASN A 223 63.16 5.73 -0.39
CA ASN A 223 63.14 5.64 -1.85
C ASN A 223 61.78 5.15 -2.38
N GLY A 224 60.84 4.80 -1.50
CA GLY A 224 59.52 4.28 -1.85
C GLY A 224 59.47 2.76 -2.09
N GLU A 225 60.51 2.02 -1.71
CA GLU A 225 60.52 0.55 -1.79
C GLU A 225 59.89 -0.08 -0.55
N ILE A 226 59.15 -1.18 -0.73
CA ILE A 226 58.52 -1.91 0.37
C ILE A 226 59.60 -2.66 1.15
N VAL A 227 59.81 -2.24 2.39
CA VAL A 227 60.73 -2.88 3.35
C VAL A 227 60.06 -4.04 4.05
N GLN A 228 58.78 -3.88 4.43
CA GLN A 228 58.06 -4.88 5.20
C GLN A 228 56.55 -4.77 5.00
N ILE A 229 55.89 -5.92 5.05
CA ILE A 229 54.42 -6.03 5.04
C ILE A 229 53.98 -6.66 6.36
N PHE A 230 53.06 -5.99 7.06
CA PHE A 230 52.42 -6.49 8.26
C PHE A 230 51.03 -7.01 7.89
N TYR A 231 50.83 -8.31 8.11
CA TYR A 231 49.58 -8.99 7.78
C TYR A 231 48.57 -8.93 8.92
N PRO A 232 47.26 -8.88 8.63
CA PRO A 232 46.23 -8.88 9.65
C PRO A 232 46.27 -10.18 10.46
N LYS A 233 46.18 -10.05 11.78
CA LYS A 233 45.97 -11.20 12.68
C LYS A 233 44.47 -11.49 12.74
N LEU A 234 44.03 -12.54 12.06
CA LEU A 234 42.62 -12.90 12.02
C LEU A 234 42.17 -13.64 13.29
N SER A 235 41.00 -13.29 13.80
CA SER A 235 40.37 -13.95 14.95
C SER A 235 39.81 -15.34 14.57
N LYS A 236 39.51 -16.17 15.58
CA LYS A 236 38.87 -17.49 15.34
C LYS A 236 37.55 -17.37 14.58
N LEU A 237 36.74 -16.36 14.93
CA LEU A 237 35.47 -16.09 14.25
C LEU A 237 35.68 -15.67 12.80
N GLN A 238 36.65 -14.79 12.52
CA GLN A 238 36.98 -14.37 11.15
C GLN A 238 37.46 -15.57 10.31
N LEU A 239 38.31 -16.43 10.87
CA LEU A 239 38.76 -17.65 10.18
C LEU A 239 37.60 -18.62 9.89
N GLN A 240 36.71 -18.84 10.85
CA GLN A 240 35.51 -19.65 10.66
C GLN A 240 34.60 -19.10 9.55
N VAL A 241 34.42 -17.77 9.51
CA VAL A 241 33.62 -17.12 8.49
C VAL A 241 34.28 -17.21 7.10
N LEU A 242 35.60 -17.09 7.02
CA LEU A 242 36.34 -17.29 5.76
C LEU A 242 36.22 -18.73 5.25
N ASP A 243 36.31 -19.71 6.15
CA ASP A 243 36.13 -21.14 5.83
C ASP A 243 34.73 -21.42 5.26
N LEU A 244 33.67 -20.91 5.91
CA LEU A 244 32.29 -21.01 5.42
C LEU A 244 32.06 -20.31 4.07
N LEU A 245 32.84 -19.28 3.76
CA LEU A 245 32.79 -18.59 2.47
C LEU A 245 33.69 -19.23 1.41
N GLY A 246 34.43 -20.30 1.74
CA GLY A 246 35.40 -20.94 0.85
C GLY A 246 36.60 -20.05 0.50
N ILE A 247 36.92 -19.07 1.35
CA ILE A 247 38.01 -18.11 1.12
C ILE A 247 39.23 -18.52 1.92
N SER A 248 40.34 -18.81 1.23
CA SER A 248 41.60 -19.10 1.91
C SER A 248 42.11 -17.88 2.71
N PRO A 249 42.45 -18.04 4.00
CA PRO A 249 43.06 -16.97 4.81
C PRO A 249 44.38 -16.45 4.22
N ASN A 250 45.06 -17.24 3.40
CA ASN A 250 46.29 -16.83 2.73
C ASN A 250 46.06 -15.71 1.70
N ARG A 251 44.83 -15.46 1.26
CA ARG A 251 44.52 -14.28 0.41
C ARG A 251 44.68 -12.95 1.15
N PHE A 252 44.71 -12.97 2.48
CA PHE A 252 44.99 -11.81 3.32
C PHE A 252 46.47 -11.71 3.70
N LYS A 253 47.29 -12.68 3.27
CA LYS A 253 48.76 -12.68 3.40
C LYS A 253 49.45 -12.16 2.14
#